data_AF-A0A934G307-F1
#
_entry.id   AF-A0A934G307-F1
#
_cell.length_a   1.000
_cell.length_b   1.000
_cell.length_c   1.000
_cell.angle_alpha   90.00
_cell.angle_beta   90.00
_cell.angle_gamma   90.00
#
_symmetry.space_group_name_H-M   'P 1'
#
loop_
_entity.id
_entity.type
_entity.pdbx_description
1 polymer ?
#
loop_
_entity_poly.entity_id
_entity_poly.type
_entity_poly.pdbx_seq_one_letter_code
_entity_poly.pdbx_strand_id
1 'polypeptide(L)' 'MNTADVMIYVNPELDETKRVDLERNLMGRIGVDCAEFEHRAHPHSLMVKYDPDTIRGVDILQMVRRLDPRASMVGM' A
#
# COMPACT_ATOMS: atom_id res chain seq x y z
N MET A 1 -1.08 11.49 16.87
CA MET A 1 -0.68 10.47 15.89
C MET A 1 -0.02 11.20 14.74
N ASN A 2 1.23 10.88 14.46
CA ASN A 2 1.93 11.43 13.30
C ASN A 2 1.66 10.45 12.17
N THR A 3 0.74 10.76 11.26
CA THR A 3 0.43 9.87 10.14
C THR A 3 1.09 10.41 8.89
N ALA A 4 1.79 9.55 8.18
CA ALA A 4 2.37 9.78 6.88
C ALA A 4 1.57 9.02 5.83
N ASP A 5 1.46 9.61 4.64
CA ASP A 5 0.85 8.96 3.48
C ASP A 5 1.98 8.43 2.59
N VAL A 6 1.83 7.22 2.07
CA VAL A 6 2.71 6.69 1.02
C VAL A 6 1.87 6.21 -0.15
N MET A 7 2.30 6.58 -1.35
CA MET A 7 1.68 6.13 -2.59
C MET A 7 2.54 5.06 -3.25
N ILE A 8 1.95 3.90 -3.48
CA ILE A 8 2.60 2.73 -4.08
C ILE A 8 1.86 2.37 -5.35
N TYR A 9 2.55 2.34 -6.48
CA TYR A 9 2.01 1.83 -7.73
C TYR A 9 2.21 0.33 -7.77
N VAL A 10 1.11 -0.41 -7.90
CA VAL A 10 1.10 -1.84 -8.19
C VAL A 10 0.92 -2.07 -9.68
N ASN A 11 1.10 -3.31 -10.12
CA ASN A 11 0.88 -3.69 -11.50
C ASN A 11 -0.61 -3.50 -11.90
N PRO A 12 -0.94 -2.79 -13.00
CA PRO A 12 -2.31 -2.68 -13.49
C PRO A 12 -2.94 -4.03 -13.87
N GLU A 13 -2.13 -5.04 -14.19
CA GLU A 13 -2.59 -6.41 -14.47
C GLU A 13 -2.83 -7.24 -13.20
N LEU A 14 -2.62 -6.67 -12.01
CA LEU A 14 -2.85 -7.36 -10.75
C LEU A 14 -4.34 -7.65 -10.58
N ASP A 15 -4.69 -8.93 -10.40
CA ASP A 15 -6.06 -9.40 -10.17
C ASP A 15 -6.74 -8.65 -9.01
N GLU A 16 -8.05 -8.40 -9.15
CA GLU A 16 -8.86 -7.76 -8.10
C GLU A 16 -8.77 -8.50 -6.76
N THR A 17 -8.78 -9.84 -6.78
CA THR A 17 -8.61 -10.66 -5.57
C THR A 17 -7.27 -10.41 -4.88
N LYS A 18 -6.19 -10.20 -5.64
CA LYS A 18 -4.86 -9.88 -5.08
C LYS A 18 -4.81 -8.47 -4.51
N ARG A 19 -5.54 -7.52 -5.09
CA ARG A 19 -5.68 -6.15 -4.55
C ARG A 19 -6.41 -6.16 -3.21
N VAL A 20 -7.54 -6.87 -3.14
CA VAL A 20 -8.30 -7.01 -1.89
C VAL A 20 -7.48 -7.72 -0.81
N ASP A 21 -6.70 -8.75 -1.17
CA ASP A 21 -5.77 -9.41 -0.25
C ASP A 21 -4.68 -8.46 0.26
N LEU A 22 -4.18 -7.58 -0.61
CA LEU A 22 -3.21 -6.53 -0.30
C LEU A 22 -3.76 -5.53 0.72
N GLU A 23 -4.94 -4.97 0.47
CA GLU A 23 -5.61 -4.05 1.39
C GLU A 23 -5.82 -4.69 2.75
N ARG A 24 -6.31 -5.94 2.77
CA ARG A 24 -6.51 -6.69 4.02
C ARG A 24 -5.22 -6.96 4.78
N ASN A 25 -4.14 -7.34 4.08
CA ASN A 25 -2.84 -7.57 4.70
C ASN A 25 -2.28 -6.30 5.33
N LEU A 26 -2.47 -5.15 4.67
CA LEU A 26 -2.00 -3.86 5.16
C LEU A 26 -2.87 -3.32 6.30
N MET A 27 -4.20 -3.39 6.19
CA MET A 27 -5.12 -2.97 7.25
C MET A 27 -4.96 -3.79 8.53
N GLY A 28 -4.47 -5.03 8.44
CA GLY A 28 -4.15 -5.87 9.60
C GLY A 28 -2.81 -5.54 10.28
N ARG A 29 -2.01 -4.61 9.74
CA ARG A 29 -0.68 -4.29 10.28
C ARG A 29 -0.74 -3.21 11.34
N ILE A 30 -0.06 -3.46 12.45
CA ILE A 30 0.20 -2.46 13.49
C ILE A 30 1.00 -1.30 12.87
N GLY A 31 0.49 -0.08 13.04
CA GLY A 31 1.09 1.13 12.47
C GLY A 31 0.52 1.52 11.10
N VAL A 32 -0.34 0.71 10.49
CA VAL A 32 -1.13 1.13 9.32
C VAL A 32 -2.48 1.63 9.80
N ASP A 33 -2.83 2.85 9.44
CA ASP A 33 -4.09 3.49 9.79
C ASP A 33 -5.15 3.24 8.71
N CYS A 34 -4.75 3.34 7.44
CA CYS A 34 -5.63 3.04 6.30
C CYS A 34 -4.82 2.55 5.10
N ALA A 35 -5.36 1.63 4.30
CA ALA A 35 -4.79 1.19 3.03
C ALA A 35 -5.90 0.97 2.00
N GLU A 36 -5.95 1.81 0.97
CA GLU A 36 -7.00 1.78 -0.05
C GLU A 36 -6.44 2.06 -1.44
N PHE A 37 -6.96 1.34 -2.44
CA PHE A 37 -6.65 1.62 -3.85
C PHE A 37 -7.41 2.85 -4.38
N GLU A 38 -6.78 3.58 -5.30
CA GLU A 38 -7.35 4.76 -5.92
C GLU A 38 -8.31 4.35 -7.06
N HIS A 39 -9.60 4.25 -6.77
CA HIS A 39 -10.60 3.74 -7.73
C HIS A 39 -10.98 4.70 -8.88
N ARG A 40 -10.45 5.94 -8.91
CA ARG A 40 -10.88 6.98 -9.85
C ARG A 40 -9.91 7.22 -11.00
N ALA A 41 -8.72 7.76 -10.73
CA ALA A 41 -7.80 8.16 -11.80
C ALA A 41 -6.75 7.07 -12.07
N HIS A 42 -6.32 6.33 -11.04
CA HIS A 42 -5.26 5.33 -11.15
C HIS A 42 -5.62 4.07 -10.33
N PRO A 43 -6.34 3.09 -10.91
CA PRO A 43 -6.74 1.86 -10.19
C PRO A 43 -5.56 0.97 -9.76
N HIS A 44 -4.34 1.36 -10.11
CA HIS A 44 -3.09 0.73 -9.75
C HIS A 44 -2.33 1.52 -8.66
N SER A 45 -2.85 2.65 -8.19
CA SER A 45 -2.29 3.42 -7.08
C SER A 45 -2.88 2.93 -5.78
N LEU A 46 -2.03 2.49 -4.86
CA LEU A 46 -2.37 2.15 -3.49
C LEU A 46 -1.92 3.28 -2.58
N MET A 47 -2.86 3.86 -1.84
CA MET A 47 -2.59 4.88 -0.85
C MET A 47 -2.62 4.25 0.53
N VAL A 48 -1.51 4.36 1.26
CA VAL A 48 -1.39 3.80 2.61
C VAL A 48 -1.07 4.92 3.59
N LYS A 49 -1.96 5.13 4.55
CA LYS A 49 -1.74 5.96 5.73
C LYS A 49 -1.10 5.12 6.80
N TYR A 50 0.04 5.56 7.31
CA TYR A 50 0.78 4.81 8.32
C TYR A 50 1.44 5.74 9.32
N ASP A 51 1.76 5.20 10.48
CA ASP A 51 2.50 5.88 11.54
C ASP A 51 4.01 5.58 11.34
N PRO A 52 4.84 6.56 10.95
CA PRO A 52 6.25 6.37 10.66
C PRO A 52 7.10 6.08 11.91
N ASP A 53 6.58 6.34 13.11
CA ASP A 53 7.18 5.95 14.37
C ASP A 53 6.99 4.43 14.64
N THR A 54 5.97 3.82 14.03
CA THR A 54 5.61 2.41 14.21
C THR A 54 6.07 1.51 13.04
N ILE A 55 5.91 1.96 11.80
CA ILE A 55 6.28 1.22 10.59
C ILE A 55 6.87 2.16 9.54
N ARG A 56 7.85 1.73 8.76
CA ARG A 56 8.41 2.59 7.69
C ARG A 56 7.73 2.29 6.37
N GLY A 57 7.57 3.31 5.52
CA GLY A 57 7.04 3.14 4.16
C GLY A 57 7.81 2.09 3.33
N VAL A 58 9.11 1.91 3.59
CA VAL A 58 9.93 0.88 2.93
C VAL A 58 9.53 -0.56 3.32
N ASP A 59 9.11 -0.78 4.57
CA ASP A 59 8.60 -2.06 5.04
C ASP A 59 7.22 -2.34 4.41
N ILE A 60 6.38 -1.30 4.29
CA ILE A 60 5.11 -1.36 3.55
C ILE A 60 5.36 -1.77 2.11
N LEU A 61 6.27 -1.10 1.40
CA LEU A 61 6.64 -1.44 0.03
C LEU A 61 7.15 -2.89 -0.09
N GLN A 62 8.01 -3.34 0.84
CA GLN A 62 8.49 -4.73 0.85
C GLN A 62 7.35 -5.73 0.97
N MET A 63 6.34 -5.45 1.80
CA MET A 63 5.14 -6.30 1.91
C MET A 63 4.36 -6.33 0.60
N VAL A 64 4.13 -5.17 -0.01
CA VAL A 64 3.46 -5.10 -1.32
C VAL A 64 4.25 -5.89 -2.37
N ARG A 65 5.58 -5.78 -2.36
CA ARG A 65 6.45 -6.49 -3.31
C ARG A 65 6.45 -8.01 -3.19
N ARG A 66 6.00 -8.58 -2.07
CA ARG A 66 5.82 -10.03 -1.94
C ARG A 66 4.66 -10.55 -2.80
N LEU A 67 3.62 -9.75 -2.98
CA LEU A 67 2.45 -10.08 -3.78
C LEU A 67 2.58 -9.55 -5.20
N ASP A 68 3.13 -8.35 -5.36
CA ASP A 68 3.46 -7.74 -6.65
C ASP A 68 4.93 -7.29 -6.70
N PRO A 69 5.85 -8.11 -7.23
CA PRO A 69 7.27 -7.76 -7.25
C PRO A 69 7.60 -6.49 -8.06
N ARG A 70 6.70 -6.06 -8.95
CA ARG A 70 6.82 -4.84 -9.76
C ARG A 70 6.33 -3.59 -9.03
N ALA A 71 5.77 -3.74 -7.83
CA ALA A 71 5.29 -2.62 -7.04
C ALA A 71 6.42 -1.63 -6.74
N SER A 72 6.12 -0.35 -6.91
CA SER A 72 7.07 0.75 -6.79
C SER A 72 6.46 1.88 -5.98
N MET A 73 7.25 2.46 -5.08
CA MET A 73 6.82 3.63 -4.31
C MET A 73 7.00 4.88 -5.17
N VAL A 74 5.97 5.71 -5.24
CA VAL A 74 5.90 6.86 -6.16
C VAL A 74 5.85 8.20 -5.44
N GLY A 75 5.42 8.22 -4.17
CA GLY A 75 5.44 9.42 -3.35
C GLY A 75 5.45 9.12 -1.84
N MET A 76 6.06 10.02 -1.10
CA MET A 76 6.03 10.17 0.37
C MET A 76 5.66 11.61 0.71
#